data_AF-A0AAV1KYK6-F1
#
_entry.id   AF-A0AAV1KYK6-F1
#
_cell.length_a   1.000
_cell.length_b   1.000
_cell.length_c   1.000
_cell.angle_alpha   90.00
_cell.angle_beta   90.00
_cell.angle_gamma   90.00
#
_symmetry.space_group_name_H-M   'P 1'
#
loop_
_entity.id
_entity.type
_entity.pdbx_description
1 polymer ?
#
loop_
_entity_poly.entity_id
_entity_poly.type
_entity_poly.pdbx_seq_one_letter_code
_entity_poly.pdbx_strand_id
1 'polypeptide(L)'
;MSTSGHIVQQQQQLQQDLQNELTSTNQLLSLISVELQKIKQLTSGGGEFESNILQNASLIENLASLQQIDLQNLPSLVRSHYEEGSGNMSP
;
A
#
# COMPACT_ATOMS: atom_id res chain seq x y z
N MET A 1 43.80 0.48 -36.35
CA MET A 1 43.62 -0.57 -35.33
C MET A 1 42.73 -0.12 -34.16
N SER A 2 41.97 0.97 -34.28
CA SER A 2 41.35 1.64 -33.12
C SER A 2 39.82 1.46 -33.02
N THR A 3 39.15 1.04 -34.09
CA THR A 3 37.69 0.89 -34.16
C THR A 3 37.20 -0.40 -33.50
N SER A 4 37.89 -1.53 -33.72
CA SER A 4 37.52 -2.82 -33.11
C SER A 4 37.67 -2.83 -31.59
N GLY A 5 38.70 -2.18 -31.04
CA GLY A 5 38.89 -2.06 -29.59
C GLY A 5 37.78 -1.23 -28.91
N HIS A 6 37.33 -0.15 -29.55
CA HIS A 6 36.25 0.70 -29.04
C HIS A 6 34.90 -0.01 -29.03
N ILE A 7 34.61 -0.82 -30.06
CA ILE A 7 33.37 -1.62 -30.14
C ILE A 7 33.34 -2.70 -29.04
N VAL A 8 34.46 -3.37 -28.79
CA VAL A 8 34.55 -4.37 -27.71
C VAL A 8 34.35 -3.73 -26.34
N GLN A 9 34.95 -2.57 -26.10
CA GLN A 9 34.80 -1.84 -24.83
C GLN A 9 33.36 -1.34 -24.61
N GLN A 10 32.70 -0.85 -25.67
CA GLN A 10 31.30 -0.44 -25.61
C GLN A 10 30.36 -1.63 -25.37
N GLN A 11 30.65 -2.79 -25.96
CA GLN A 11 29.87 -4.01 -25.74
C GLN A 11 30.02 -4.54 -24.30
N GLN A 12 31.22 -4.45 -23.72
CA GLN A 12 31.45 -4.80 -22.32
C GLN A 12 30.72 -3.85 -21.37
N GLN A 13 30.73 -2.55 -21.65
CA GLN A 13 29.99 -1.56 -20.84
C GLN A 13 28.48 -1.84 -20.88
N LEU A 14 27.92 -2.06 -22.07
CA LEU A 14 26.50 -2.38 -22.21
C LEU A 14 26.14 -3.67 -21.46
N GLN A 15 27.00 -4.69 -21.50
CA GLN A 15 26.78 -5.92 -20.77
C GLN A 15 26.79 -5.70 -19.24
N GLN A 16 27.67 -4.83 -18.75
CA GLN A 16 27.71 -4.47 -17.33
C GLN A 16 26.47 -3.68 -16.91
N ASP A 17 26.03 -2.73 -17.74
CA ASP A 17 24.85 -1.91 -17.45
C ASP A 17 23.58 -2.78 -17.38
N LEU A 18 23.43 -3.73 -18.32
CA LEU A 18 22.34 -4.70 -18.30
C LEU A 18 22.37 -5.62 -17.08
N GLN A 19 23.56 -6.04 -16.64
CA GLN A 19 23.69 -6.85 -15.42
C GLN A 19 23.31 -6.03 -14.17
N ASN A 20 23.75 -4.77 -14.09
CA ASN A 20 23.41 -3.88 -12.99
C ASN A 20 21.89 -3.65 -12.94
N GLU A 21 21.26 -3.35 -14.08
CA GLU A 21 19.82 -3.15 -14.18
C GLU A 21 19.05 -4.42 -13.78
N LEU A 22 19.46 -5.60 -14.27
CA LEU A 22 18.87 -6.88 -13.88
C LEU A 22 18.97 -7.12 -12.37
N THR A 23 20.12 -6.84 -11.75
CA THR A 23 20.29 -6.95 -10.30
C THR A 23 19.35 -6.00 -9.56
N SER A 24 19.28 -4.73 -9.98
CA SER A 24 18.40 -3.73 -9.37
C SER A 24 16.93 -4.09 -9.52
N THR A 25 16.49 -4.55 -10.69
CA THR A 25 15.10 -4.99 -10.92
C THR A 25 14.76 -6.19 -10.04
N ASN A 26 15.66 -7.17 -9.90
CA ASN A 26 15.43 -8.32 -9.03
C ASN A 26 15.31 -7.93 -7.55
N GLN A 27 16.13 -6.99 -7.08
CA GLN A 27 16.00 -6.44 -5.73
C GLN A 27 14.65 -5.74 -5.52
N LEU A 28 14.22 -4.93 -6.49
CA LEU A 28 12.92 -4.25 -6.43
C LEU A 28 11.75 -5.24 -6.40
N LEU A 29 11.80 -6.29 -7.24
CA LEU A 29 10.79 -7.34 -7.24
C LEU A 29 10.71 -8.09 -5.90
N SER A 30 11.86 -8.34 -5.26
CA SER A 30 11.90 -8.94 -3.93
C SER A 30 11.22 -8.05 -2.89
N LEU A 31 11.49 -6.74 -2.90
CA LEU A 31 10.82 -5.77 -2.01
C LEU A 31 9.31 -5.73 -2.25
N ILE A 32 8.89 -5.66 -3.51
CA ILE A 32 7.46 -5.68 -3.88
C ILE A 32 6.79 -6.96 -3.38
N SER A 33 7.43 -8.12 -3.54
CA SER A 33 6.88 -9.40 -3.06
C SER A 33 6.68 -9.41 -1.55
N VAL A 34 7.61 -8.82 -0.78
CA VAL A 34 7.49 -8.71 0.67
C VAL A 34 6.31 -7.81 1.06
N GLU A 35 6.18 -6.65 0.43
CA GLU A 35 5.07 -5.72 0.72
C GLU A 35 3.71 -6.32 0.34
N LEU A 36 3.62 -7.01 -0.81
CA LEU A 36 2.40 -7.71 -1.20
C LEU A 36 1.99 -8.79 -0.18
N GLN A 37 2.97 -9.49 0.39
CA GLN A 37 2.69 -10.49 1.42
C GLN A 37 2.17 -9.86 2.72
N LYS A 38 2.71 -8.69 3.12
CA LYS A 38 2.20 -7.94 4.28
C LYS A 38 0.77 -7.47 4.06
N ILE A 39 0.49 -6.88 2.89
CA ILE A 39 -0.87 -6.47 2.51
C ILE A 39 -1.81 -7.66 2.56
N LYS A 40 -1.41 -8.80 1.99
CA LYS A 40 -2.22 -10.02 2.02
C LYS A 40 -2.53 -10.48 3.44
N GLN A 41 -1.57 -10.47 4.36
CA GLN A 41 -1.79 -10.85 5.76
C GLN A 41 -2.73 -9.87 6.48
N LEU A 42 -2.59 -8.58 6.21
CA LEU A 42 -3.45 -7.55 6.77
C LEU A 42 -4.89 -7.70 6.29
N THR A 43 -5.10 -7.97 5.00
CA THR A 43 -6.42 -7.93 4.35
C THR A 43 -7.05 -9.30 4.11
N SER A 44 -6.37 -10.41 4.41
CA SER A 44 -6.96 -11.75 4.25
C SER A 44 -8.16 -11.93 5.18
N GLY A 45 -9.09 -12.82 4.80
CA GLY A 45 -10.15 -13.24 5.71
C GLY A 45 -9.56 -13.81 7.01
N GLY A 46 -10.00 -13.31 8.15
CA GLY A 46 -9.44 -13.58 9.48
C GLY A 46 -8.09 -12.92 9.75
N GLY A 47 -7.62 -12.04 8.86
CA GLY A 47 -6.39 -11.25 9.02
C GLY A 47 -6.57 -10.11 10.03
N GLU A 48 -5.50 -9.34 10.21
CA GLU A 48 -5.45 -8.27 11.22
C GLU A 48 -6.55 -7.22 11.04
N PHE A 49 -6.86 -6.83 9.79
CA PHE A 49 -7.90 -5.84 9.52
C PHE A 49 -9.27 -6.32 9.97
N GLU A 50 -9.68 -7.52 9.55
CA GLU A 50 -10.98 -8.10 9.93
C GLU A 50 -11.06 -8.33 11.44
N SER A 51 -9.99 -8.84 12.06
CA SER A 51 -9.92 -9.02 13.51
C SER A 51 -10.14 -7.70 14.26
N ASN A 52 -9.51 -6.61 13.82
CA ASN A 52 -9.67 -5.29 14.42
C ASN A 52 -11.10 -4.75 14.24
N ILE A 53 -11.72 -4.95 13.07
CA ILE A 53 -13.11 -4.55 12.84
C ILE A 53 -14.05 -5.30 13.79
N LEU A 54 -13.87 -6.62 13.94
CA LEU A 54 -14.68 -7.44 14.84
C LEU A 54 -14.48 -7.05 16.32
N GLN A 55 -13.26 -6.78 16.74
CA GLN A 55 -12.98 -6.28 18.09
C GLN A 55 -13.63 -4.93 18.34
N ASN A 56 -13.52 -4.00 17.40
CA ASN A 56 -14.17 -2.68 17.50
C ASN A 56 -15.69 -2.80 17.55
N ALA A 57 -16.30 -3.66 16.73
CA ALA A 57 -17.73 -3.93 16.77
C ALA A 57 -18.15 -4.46 18.15
N SER A 58 -17.42 -5.44 18.69
CA SER A 58 -17.69 -5.99 20.03
C SER A 58 -17.54 -4.95 21.14
N LEU A 59 -16.53 -4.07 21.06
CA LEU A 59 -16.37 -2.96 22.00
C LEU A 59 -17.55 -1.98 21.94
N ILE A 60 -18.03 -1.65 20.74
CA ILE A 60 -19.20 -0.78 20.54
C ILE A 60 -20.45 -1.44 21.12
N GLU A 61 -20.67 -2.73 20.86
CA GLU A 61 -21.79 -3.50 21.44
C GLU A 61 -21.77 -3.48 22.97
N ASN A 62 -20.59 -3.69 23.57
CA ASN A 62 -20.43 -3.64 25.02
C ASN A 62 -20.73 -2.24 25.58
N LEU A 63 -20.21 -1.19 24.93
CA LEU A 63 -20.46 0.19 25.34
C LEU A 63 -21.94 0.56 25.20
N ALA A 64 -22.59 0.13 24.11
CA ALA A 64 -24.00 0.36 23.89
C ALA A 64 -24.85 -0.35 24.95
N SER A 65 -24.51 -1.60 25.30
CA SER A 65 -25.16 -2.35 26.38
C SER A 65 -25.05 -1.62 27.73
N LEU A 66 -23.85 -1.13 28.08
CA LEU A 66 -23.63 -0.36 29.31
C LEU A 66 -24.43 0.95 29.33
N GLN A 67 -24.59 1.60 28.19
CA GLN A 67 -25.34 2.85 28.05
C GLN A 67 -26.82 2.65 27.71
N GLN A 68 -27.28 1.40 27.61
CA GLN A 68 -28.65 1.05 27.18
C GLN A 68 -29.04 1.67 25.83
N ILE A 69 -28.08 1.78 24.91
CA ILE A 69 -28.29 2.27 23.56
C ILE A 69 -28.73 1.10 22.67
N ASP A 70 -29.83 1.30 21.94
CA ASP A 70 -30.28 0.35 20.92
C ASP A 70 -29.55 0.60 19.59
N LEU A 71 -28.58 -0.27 19.28
CA LEU A 71 -27.80 -0.21 18.05
C LEU A 71 -28.64 -0.44 16.77
N GLN A 72 -29.83 -1.04 16.89
CA GLN A 72 -30.71 -1.30 15.74
C GLN A 72 -31.54 -0.06 15.36
N ASN A 73 -31.64 0.92 16.25
CA ASN A 73 -32.46 2.12 16.09
C ASN A 73 -31.62 3.41 16.15
N LEU A 74 -30.37 3.36 15.69
CA LEU A 74 -29.51 4.54 15.64
C LEU A 74 -30.00 5.54 14.57
N PRO A 75 -29.95 6.86 14.86
CA PRO A 75 -30.22 7.87 13.86
C PRO A 75 -29.22 7.76 12.70
N SER A 76 -29.67 8.02 11.48
CA SER A 76 -28.82 7.97 10.29
C SER A 76 -27.67 8.96 10.39
N LEU A 77 -26.44 8.47 10.20
CA LEU A 77 -25.27 9.34 10.12
C LEU A 77 -25.27 10.07 8.77
N VAL A 78 -25.43 11.39 8.79
CA VAL A 78 -25.16 12.23 7.62
C VAL A 78 -23.64 12.31 7.47
N ARG A 79 -23.11 11.65 6.44
CA ARG A 79 -21.68 11.77 6.10
C ARG A 79 -21.45 13.19 5.61
N SER A 80 -20.80 14.04 6.40
CA SER A 80 -20.32 15.33 5.92
C SER A 80 -19.31 15.08 4.80
N HIS A 81 -19.66 15.46 3.58
CA HIS A 81 -18.69 15.58 2.50
C HIS A 81 -17.68 16.65 2.92
N TYR A 82 -16.45 16.23 3.20
CA TYR A 82 -15.33 17.16 3.21
C TYR A 82 -15.09 17.53 1.74
N GLU A 83 -15.53 18.71 1.32
CA GLU A 83 -15.03 19.30 0.08
C GLU A 83 -13.53 19.54 0.28
N GLU A 84 -12.70 18.80 -0.45
CA GLU A 84 -11.28 19.11 -0.62
C GLU A 84 -11.20 20.54 -1.15
N GLY A 85 -10.74 21.46 -0.29
CA GLY A 85 -10.50 22.85 -0.63
C GLY A 85 -9.55 22.91 -1.81
N SER A 86 -10.11 23.19 -2.99
CA SER A 86 -9.36 23.62 -4.16
C SER A 86 -8.45 24.78 -3.75
N GLY A 87 -7.15 24.52 -3.74
CA GLY A 87 -6.11 25.53 -3.58
C GLY A 87 -6.15 26.47 -4.76
N ASN A 88 -7.02 27.47 -4.70
CA ASN A 88 -7.10 28.54 -5.67
C ASN A 88 -5.98 29.54 -5.36
N MET A 89 -4.77 29.21 -5.79
CA MET A 89 -3.62 30.12 -5.79
C MET A 89 -3.81 31.08 -6.97
N SER A 90 -4.38 32.26 -6.67
CA SER A 90 -4.44 33.40 -7.59
C SER A 90 -3.13 34.20 -7.54
N PRO A 91 -2.82 34.98 -8.60
CA PRO A 91 -1.50 35.08 -9.23
C PRO A 91 -0.44 35.89 -8.47
#